data_AF-A0A966IQP4-F1
#
_entry.id   AF-A0A966IQP4-F1
#
_cell.length_a   1.000
_cell.length_b   1.000
_cell.length_c   1.000
_cell.angle_alpha   90.00
_cell.angle_beta   90.00
_cell.angle_gamma   90.00
#
_symmetry.space_group_name_H-M   'P 1'
#
loop_
_entity.id
_entity.type
_entity.pdbx_description
1 polymer ?
#
loop_
_entity_poly.entity_id
_entity_poly.type
_entity_poly.pdbx_seq_one_letter_code
_entity_poly.pdbx_strand_id
1 'polypeptide(L)'
;KNPDLPVALLGAFTEARNIAMQDLREVWLGSANRLSLPWLNEAMEKTMSAMGPDYWPYGYAQNQKELETACRYSMEQYLAARLVAPEELFPACVMDAG
;
A
#
# COMPACT_ATOMS: atom_id res chain seq x y z
N LYS A 1 -0.26 -21.21 -14.93
CA LYS A 1 -0.48 -22.52 -14.27
C LYS A 1 -1.36 -22.42 -13.02
N ASN A 2 -1.48 -21.26 -12.36
CA ASN A 2 -2.48 -21.02 -11.30
C ASN A 2 -3.11 -19.62 -11.48
N PRO A 3 -4.25 -19.47 -12.19
CA PRO A 3 -4.84 -18.16 -12.49
C PRO A 3 -5.41 -17.45 -11.25
N ASP A 4 -5.84 -18.20 -10.24
CA ASP A 4 -6.47 -17.65 -9.02
C ASP A 4 -5.43 -17.27 -7.94
N LEU A 5 -4.20 -17.77 -8.07
CA LEU A 5 -3.14 -17.55 -7.09
C LEU A 5 -2.78 -16.07 -6.89
N PRO A 6 -2.66 -15.22 -7.93
CA PRO A 6 -2.38 -13.80 -7.74
C PRO A 6 -3.45 -13.09 -6.92
N VAL A 7 -4.73 -13.40 -7.15
CA VAL A 7 -5.87 -12.83 -6.40
C VAL A 7 -5.84 -13.29 -4.95
N ALA A 8 -5.61 -14.60 -4.72
CA ALA A 8 -5.48 -15.15 -3.38
C ALA A 8 -4.31 -14.52 -2.61
N LEU A 9 -3.17 -14.29 -3.27
CA LEU A 9 -2.02 -13.62 -2.66
C LEU A 9 -2.34 -12.16 -2.32
N LEU A 10 -2.95 -11.41 -3.24
CA LEU A 10 -3.35 -10.02 -2.98
C LEU A 10 -4.29 -9.94 -1.77
N GLY A 11 -5.29 -10.83 -1.70
CA GLY A 11 -6.19 -10.91 -0.56
C GLY A 11 -5.46 -11.25 0.74
N ALA A 12 -4.59 -12.27 0.73
CA ALA A 12 -3.84 -12.68 1.92
C ALA A 12 -2.90 -11.59 2.46
N PHE A 13 -2.19 -10.88 1.57
CA PHE A 13 -1.31 -9.79 1.98
C PHE A 13 -2.09 -8.54 2.42
N THR A 14 -3.22 -8.24 1.78
CA THR A 14 -4.12 -7.17 2.23
C THR A 14 -4.61 -7.44 3.65
N GLU A 15 -5.05 -8.68 3.93
CA GLU A 15 -5.50 -9.08 5.26
C GLU A 15 -4.36 -9.03 6.29
N ALA A 16 -3.20 -9.57 5.96
CA ALA A 16 -2.03 -9.52 6.84
C ALA A 16 -1.63 -8.06 7.17
N ARG A 17 -1.68 -7.16 6.19
CA ARG A 17 -1.46 -5.72 6.38
C ARG A 17 -2.50 -5.12 7.33
N ASN A 18 -3.78 -5.44 7.12
CA ASN A 18 -4.87 -4.91 7.95
C ASN A 18 -4.70 -5.31 9.41
N ILE A 19 -4.39 -6.59 9.68
CA ILE A 19 -4.09 -7.10 11.02
C ILE A 19 -2.93 -6.34 11.65
N ALA A 20 -1.79 -6.24 10.95
CA ALA A 20 -0.61 -5.57 11.48
C ALA A 20 -0.86 -4.08 11.78
N MET A 21 -1.64 -3.40 10.93
CA MET A 21 -2.02 -2.01 11.11
C MET A 21 -3.02 -1.81 12.25
N GLN A 22 -3.94 -2.76 12.45
CA GLN A 22 -4.85 -2.75 13.59
C GLN A 22 -4.07 -2.96 14.90
N ASP A 23 -3.20 -3.96 14.97
CA ASP A 23 -2.36 -4.23 16.14
C ASP A 23 -1.52 -3.00 16.51
N LEU A 24 -0.92 -2.34 15.51
CA LEU A 24 -0.16 -1.10 15.74
C LEU A 24 -1.05 0.01 16.31
N ARG A 25 -2.28 0.18 15.80
CA ARG A 25 -3.24 1.16 16.33
C ARG A 25 -3.67 0.83 17.76
N GLU A 26 -3.89 -0.44 18.08
CA GLU A 26 -4.24 -0.87 19.43
C GLU A 26 -3.10 -0.61 20.42
N VAL A 27 -1.85 -0.83 20.02
CA VAL A 27 -0.68 -0.47 20.84
C VAL A 27 -0.57 1.05 21.00
N TRP A 28 -0.78 1.81 19.93
CA TRP A 28 -0.71 3.26 19.95
C TRP A 28 -1.77 3.88 20.88
N LEU A 29 -3.04 3.47 20.76
CA LEU A 29 -4.16 4.01 21.54
C LEU A 29 -4.29 3.39 22.93
N GLY A 30 -3.57 2.31 23.19
CA GLY A 30 -3.55 1.60 24.47
C GLY A 30 -2.55 2.19 25.47
N SER A 31 -2.71 1.83 26.74
CA SER A 31 -1.78 2.20 27.83
C SER A 31 -0.56 1.27 27.96
N ALA A 32 -0.37 0.36 27.00
CA ALA A 32 0.63 -0.69 27.09
C ALA A 32 1.84 -0.38 26.21
N ASN A 33 3.02 -0.21 26.83
CA ASN A 33 4.33 -0.18 26.16
C ASN A 33 4.69 -1.57 25.60
N ARG A 34 3.87 -2.13 24.70
CA ARG A 34 4.11 -3.41 24.04
C ARG A 34 5.24 -3.33 23.01
N LEU A 35 5.52 -2.12 22.53
CA LEU A 35 6.65 -1.81 21.67
C LEU A 35 7.67 -1.01 22.47
N SER A 36 8.94 -1.40 22.39
CA SER A 36 10.05 -0.67 23.00
C SER A 36 10.45 0.57 22.19
N LEU A 37 9.57 1.10 21.34
CA LEU A 37 9.82 2.26 20.50
C LEU A 37 9.56 3.55 21.30
N PRO A 38 10.59 4.33 21.63
CA PRO A 38 10.40 5.61 22.33
C PRO A 38 9.57 6.57 21.47
N TRP A 39 8.72 7.36 22.13
CA TRP A 39 7.87 8.38 21.48
C TRP A 39 6.94 7.83 20.38
N LEU A 40 6.50 6.58 20.49
CA LEU A 40 5.54 5.97 19.54
C LEU A 40 4.31 6.87 19.27
N ASN A 41 3.72 7.45 20.33
CA ASN A 41 2.56 8.33 20.19
C ASN A 41 2.83 9.53 19.27
N GLU A 42 3.90 10.28 19.56
CA GLU A 42 4.29 11.43 18.77
C GLU A 42 4.66 11.04 17.33
N ALA A 43 5.33 9.90 17.15
CA ALA A 43 5.66 9.39 15.83
C ALA A 43 4.40 9.05 15.03
N MET A 44 3.42 8.37 15.63
CA MET A 44 2.15 8.03 14.99
C MET A 44 1.35 9.28 14.62
N GLU A 45 1.21 10.25 15.52
CA GLU A 45 0.52 11.51 15.25
C GLU A 45 1.16 12.28 14.09
N LYS A 46 2.50 12.38 14.09
CA LYS A 46 3.24 13.02 13.00
C LYS A 46 3.05 12.31 11.66
N THR A 47 3.13 10.98 11.65
CA THR A 47 2.91 10.18 10.44
C THR A 47 1.50 10.39 9.90
N MET A 48 0.46 10.31 10.74
CA MET A 48 -0.93 10.49 10.31
C MET A 48 -1.19 11.91 9.82
N SER A 49 -0.61 12.92 10.48
CA SER A 49 -0.74 14.31 10.05
C SER A 49 -0.06 14.56 8.70
N ALA A 50 1.04 13.88 8.39
CA ALA A 50 1.80 14.10 7.16
C ALA A 50 1.29 13.25 5.99
N MET A 51 0.89 12.01 6.26
CA MET A 51 0.59 11.00 5.22
C MET A 51 -0.91 10.65 5.15
N GLY A 52 -1.71 11.06 6.13
CA GLY A 52 -3.11 10.68 6.25
C GLY A 52 -3.32 9.34 6.96
N PRO A 53 -4.59 8.93 7.15
CA PRO A 53 -4.95 7.75 7.94
C PRO A 53 -4.68 6.40 7.25
N ASP A 54 -4.60 6.37 5.91
CA ASP A 54 -4.27 5.18 5.12
C ASP A 54 -3.08 5.48 4.20
N TYR A 55 -1.89 5.48 4.79
CA TYR A 55 -0.64 5.81 4.11
C TYR A 55 -0.01 4.63 3.34
N TRP A 56 -0.61 3.44 3.43
CA TRP A 56 -0.22 2.25 2.66
C TRP A 56 -1.44 1.59 2.01
N PRO A 57 -2.12 2.28 1.08
CA PRO A 57 -3.27 1.69 0.40
C PRO A 57 -2.82 0.48 -0.43
N TYR A 58 -3.56 -0.62 -0.32
CA TYR A 58 -3.38 -1.81 -1.14
C TYR A 58 -4.49 -1.87 -2.18
N GLY A 59 -4.15 -2.36 -3.38
CA GLY A 59 -5.06 -2.50 -4.50
C GLY A 59 -4.75 -1.55 -5.66
N TYR A 60 -5.20 -1.92 -6.85
CA TYR A 60 -4.92 -1.17 -8.08
C TYR A 60 -5.70 0.14 -8.11
N ALA A 61 -7.02 0.08 -7.88
CA ALA A 61 -7.90 1.24 -7.98
C ALA A 61 -7.50 2.36 -6.99
N GLN A 62 -7.08 1.99 -5.78
CA GLN A 62 -6.66 2.92 -4.73
C GLN A 62 -5.34 3.63 -5.06
N ASN A 63 -4.51 3.04 -5.93
CA ASN A 63 -3.18 3.54 -6.30
C ASN A 63 -3.09 4.00 -7.77
N GLN A 64 -4.23 4.07 -8.49
CA GLN A 64 -4.21 4.30 -9.94
C GLN A 64 -3.50 5.61 -10.30
N LYS A 65 -3.78 6.69 -9.57
CA LYS A 65 -3.20 8.01 -9.84
C LYS A 65 -1.69 8.06 -9.61
N GLU A 66 -1.23 7.36 -8.58
CA GLU A 66 0.18 7.20 -8.23
C GLU A 66 0.90 6.39 -9.30
N LEU A 67 0.28 5.29 -9.77
CA LEU A 67 0.80 4.46 -10.86
C LEU A 67 0.88 5.25 -12.18
N GLU A 68 -0.16 6.01 -12.55
CA GLU A 68 -0.16 6.89 -13.72
C GLU A 68 1.00 7.90 -13.65
N THR A 69 1.22 8.47 -12.46
CA THR A 69 2.29 9.44 -12.23
C THR A 69 3.67 8.80 -12.30
N ALA A 70 3.84 7.62 -11.69
CA ALA A 70 5.09 6.87 -11.76
C ALA A 70 5.43 6.47 -13.19
N CYS A 71 4.46 5.98 -13.97
CA CYS A 71 4.65 5.65 -15.38
C CYS A 71 5.05 6.86 -16.22
N ARG A 72 4.38 8.00 -16.02
CA ARG A 72 4.71 9.26 -16.70
C ARG A 72 6.14 9.68 -16.40
N TYR A 73 6.51 9.74 -15.12
CA TYR A 73 7.86 10.13 -14.72
C TYR A 73 8.93 9.14 -15.18
N SER A 74 8.63 7.84 -15.18
CA SER A 74 9.54 6.82 -15.71
C SER A 74 9.85 7.06 -17.20
N MET A 75 8.90 7.55 -17.98
CA MET A 75 9.15 7.91 -19.38
C MET A 75 9.89 9.25 -19.49
N GLU A 76 9.45 10.30 -18.79
CA GLU A 76 10.07 11.64 -18.83
C GLU A 76 11.54 11.63 -18.36
N GLN A 77 11.89 10.70 -17.48
CA GLN A 77 13.25 10.51 -16.96
C GLN A 77 14.06 9.47 -17.76
N TYR A 78 13.55 9.01 -18.90
CA TYR A 78 14.20 8.03 -19.78
C TYR A 78 14.51 6.68 -19.13
N LEU A 79 13.78 6.31 -18.07
CA LEU A 79 13.87 4.99 -17.43
C LEU A 79 13.09 3.93 -18.22
N ALA A 80 11.97 4.33 -18.82
CA ALA A 80 11.17 3.48 -19.71
C ALA A 80 11.38 3.89 -21.18
N ALA A 81 11.46 2.90 -22.08
CA ALA A 81 11.62 3.13 -23.52
C ALA A 81 10.38 3.75 -24.19
N ARG A 82 9.22 3.69 -23.52
CA ARG A 82 7.95 4.28 -23.95
C ARG A 82 7.08 4.58 -22.73
N LEU A 83 6.00 5.33 -22.95
CA LEU A 83 4.94 5.43 -21.95
C LEU A 83 4.25 4.08 -21.80
N VAL A 84 4.17 3.60 -20.56
CA VAL A 84 3.48 2.35 -20.16
C VAL A 84 2.20 2.74 -19.45
N ALA A 85 1.05 2.25 -19.91
CA ALA A 85 -0.21 2.48 -19.20
C ALA A 85 -0.22 1.61 -17.91
N PRO A 86 -0.74 2.13 -16.79
CA PRO A 86 -0.79 1.37 -15.52
C PRO A 86 -1.46 0.00 -15.63
N GLU A 87 -2.46 -0.16 -16.50
CA GLU A 87 -3.17 -1.41 -16.75
C GLU A 87 -2.27 -2.49 -17.38
N GLU A 88 -1.17 -2.07 -18.02
CA GLU A 88 -0.19 -3.00 -18.59
C GLU A 88 0.73 -3.61 -17.52
N LEU A 89 0.79 -3.00 -16.33
CA LEU A 89 1.69 -3.44 -15.26
C LEU A 89 1.16 -4.67 -14.53
N PHE A 90 -0.15 -4.88 -14.53
CA PHE A 90 -0.82 -5.89 -13.71
C PHE A 90 -1.80 -6.73 -14.54
N PRO A 91 -1.94 -8.03 -14.26
CA PRO A 91 -3.01 -8.83 -14.83
C PRO A 91 -4.41 -8.31 -14.43
N ALA A 92 -5.39 -8.39 -15.33
CA ALA A 92 -6.77 -7.95 -15.05
C ALA A 92 -7.37 -8.55 -13.76
N CYS A 93 -7.08 -9.83 -13.48
CA CYS A 93 -7.63 -10.50 -12.30
C CYS A 93 -7.23 -9.83 -10.97
N VAL A 94 -6.05 -9.20 -10.86
CA VAL A 94 -5.65 -8.49 -9.64
C VAL A 94 -6.10 -7.04 -9.63
N MET A 95 -6.38 -6.46 -10.79
CA MET A 95 -6.94 -5.10 -10.89
C MET A 95 -8.41 -5.07 -10.45
N ASP A 96 -9.17 -6.13 -10.76
CA ASP A 96 -10.59 -6.26 -10.41
C ASP A 96 -10.83 -6.72 -8.96
N ALA A 97 -9.81 -7.27 -8.30
CA ALA A 97 -9.93 -7.90 -6.98
C ALA A 97 -9.67 -6.97 -5.78
N GLY A 98 -9.22 -5.73 -6.04
CA GLY A 98 -8.81 -4.76 -5.01
C GLY A 98 -9.65 -3.50 -5.02
#